data_AF-A0A967YPQ2-F1
#
_entry.id   AF-A0A967YPQ2-F1
#
_cell.length_a   1.000
_cell.length_b   1.000
_cell.length_c   1.000
_cell.angle_alpha   90.00
_cell.angle_beta   90.00
_cell.angle_gamma   90.00
#
_symmetry.space_group_name_H-M   'P 1'
#
loop_
_entity.id
_entity.type
_entity.pdbx_description
1 polymer ?
#
loop_
_entity_poly.entity_id
_entity_poly.type
_entity_poly.pdbx_seq_one_letter_code
_entity_poly.pdbx_strand_id
1 'polypeptide(L)'
;STLESKSVYYGKSTGFFGRWAAENGPSAISFFSVYENVVLDNALKAENRWADPLVAVYPENGTLFTDHPFVVLDAPWVEPWQKEVAQQYLSFLLSEENQQKAQQYGFRPANPNVPLNTTIFNEANGVRADITEVSILDPLPGEALDALFTVWITVKNQGI
;
A
#
# COMPACT_ATOMS: atom_id res chain seq x y z
N SER A 1 2.96 23.89 -12.17
CA SER A 1 3.79 22.78 -12.70
C SER A 1 2.87 21.76 -13.34
N THR A 2 3.21 21.26 -14.52
CA THR A 2 2.31 20.47 -15.41
C THR A 2 1.96 19.06 -14.89
N LEU A 3 2.51 18.64 -13.74
CA LEU A 3 2.16 17.37 -13.10
C LEU A 3 0.86 17.45 -12.30
N GLU A 4 0.56 18.58 -11.66
CA GLU A 4 -0.60 18.72 -10.76
C GLU A 4 -1.95 18.71 -11.51
N SER A 5 -1.96 19.10 -12.80
CA SER A 5 -3.19 19.11 -13.59
C SER A 5 -3.59 17.74 -14.16
N LYS A 6 -2.84 16.67 -13.87
CA LYS A 6 -3.12 15.30 -14.33
C LYS A 6 -3.61 14.35 -13.24
N SER A 7 -3.75 14.79 -11.98
CA SER A 7 -4.32 13.96 -10.92
C SER A 7 -5.84 13.90 -11.06
N VAL A 8 -6.33 12.89 -11.76
CA VAL A 8 -7.75 12.61 -11.98
C VAL A 8 -8.28 11.72 -10.84
N TYR A 9 -9.38 12.17 -10.23
CA TYR A 9 -10.35 11.42 -9.41
C TYR A 9 -9.83 10.63 -8.19
N TYR A 10 -9.86 11.24 -7.01
CA TYR A 10 -9.86 10.51 -5.73
C TYR A 10 -11.20 9.77 -5.55
N GLY A 11 -11.36 8.61 -6.21
CA GLY A 11 -12.57 7.81 -6.22
C GLY A 11 -12.50 6.58 -5.30
N LYS A 12 -13.23 6.63 -4.18
CA LYS A 12 -13.79 5.54 -3.32
C LYS A 12 -12.87 4.45 -2.74
N SER A 13 -11.73 4.09 -3.31
CA SER A 13 -10.64 3.31 -2.69
C SER A 13 -9.47 3.15 -3.67
N THR A 14 -8.26 2.89 -3.15
CA THR A 14 -7.08 2.57 -3.97
C THR A 14 -7.30 1.37 -4.89
N GLY A 15 -8.07 0.37 -4.45
CA GLY A 15 -8.44 -0.79 -5.27
C GLY A 15 -9.37 -0.47 -6.44
N PHE A 16 -10.34 0.44 -6.25
CA PHE A 16 -11.16 0.94 -7.36
C PHE A 16 -10.28 1.68 -8.38
N PHE A 17 -9.39 2.53 -7.89
CA PHE A 17 -8.57 3.37 -8.73
C PHE A 17 -7.57 2.56 -9.57
N GLY A 18 -6.87 1.58 -8.99
CA GLY A 18 -5.95 0.73 -9.74
C GLY A 18 -6.65 -0.15 -10.78
N ARG A 19 -7.86 -0.64 -10.47
CA ARG A 19 -8.70 -1.34 -11.46
C ARG A 19 -9.10 -0.42 -12.61
N TRP A 20 -9.57 0.79 -12.30
CA TRP A 20 -9.93 1.78 -13.30
C TRP A 20 -8.74 2.13 -14.20
N ALA A 21 -7.55 2.32 -13.62
CA ALA A 21 -6.33 2.57 -14.38
C ALA A 21 -6.00 1.41 -15.34
N ALA A 22 -6.03 0.17 -14.86
CA ALA A 22 -5.82 -1.01 -15.71
C ALA A 22 -6.91 -1.17 -16.79
N GLU A 23 -8.14 -0.73 -16.54
CA GLU A 23 -9.25 -0.81 -17.49
C GLU A 23 -9.23 0.28 -18.57
N ASN A 24 -8.62 1.45 -18.29
CA ASN A 24 -8.62 2.61 -19.20
C ASN A 24 -7.28 2.84 -19.90
N GLY A 25 -6.19 2.30 -19.34
CA GLY A 25 -4.87 2.27 -19.99
C GLY A 25 -4.09 3.59 -19.91
N PRO A 26 -2.89 3.61 -20.51
CA PRO A 26 -1.89 4.66 -20.30
C PRO A 26 -2.27 6.04 -20.85
N SER A 27 -3.22 6.10 -21.81
CA SER A 27 -3.73 7.36 -22.37
C SER A 27 -4.65 8.11 -21.40
N ALA A 28 -5.31 7.40 -20.49
CA ALA A 28 -6.16 7.98 -19.46
C ALA A 28 -5.34 8.42 -18.24
N ILE A 29 -4.40 7.59 -17.81
CA ILE A 29 -3.51 7.88 -16.69
C ILE A 29 -2.18 7.14 -16.83
N SER A 30 -1.09 7.83 -16.49
CA SER A 30 0.26 7.25 -16.59
C SER A 30 0.96 7.10 -15.23
N PHE A 31 0.60 7.91 -14.24
CA PHE A 31 1.19 7.88 -12.90
C PHE A 31 0.15 8.15 -11.84
N PHE A 32 0.17 7.35 -10.77
CA PHE A 32 -0.76 7.46 -9.65
C PHE A 32 -0.26 6.70 -8.43
N SER A 33 -0.86 7.00 -7.27
CA SER A 33 -0.50 6.39 -5.99
C SER A 33 -1.54 5.35 -5.58
N VAL A 34 -1.10 4.09 -5.43
CA VAL A 34 -1.86 2.96 -4.91
C VAL A 34 -0.97 2.07 -4.05
N TYR A 35 -1.57 1.14 -3.31
CA TYR A 35 -0.82 0.10 -2.60
C TYR A 35 -0.18 -0.90 -3.57
N GLU A 36 0.90 -1.53 -3.14
CA GLU A 36 1.62 -2.55 -3.91
C GLU A 36 0.72 -3.75 -4.29
N ASN A 37 -0.18 -4.18 -3.38
CA ASN A 37 -1.11 -5.28 -3.68
C ASN A 37 -2.08 -4.94 -4.83
N VAL A 38 -2.43 -3.66 -5.02
CA VAL A 38 -3.27 -3.23 -6.14
C VAL A 38 -2.52 -3.34 -7.47
N VAL A 39 -1.20 -3.15 -7.48
CA VAL A 39 -0.36 -3.39 -8.65
C VAL A 39 -0.36 -4.89 -8.98
N LEU A 40 -0.08 -5.75 -8.00
CA LEU A 40 -0.12 -7.22 -8.16
C LEU A 40 -1.45 -7.71 -8.72
N ASP A 41 -2.57 -7.18 -8.22
CA ASP A 41 -3.92 -7.58 -8.66
C ASP A 41 -4.25 -7.19 -10.11
N ASN A 42 -3.55 -6.21 -10.68
CA ASN A 42 -3.96 -5.57 -11.94
C ASN A 42 -2.86 -5.48 -13.01
N ALA A 43 -1.60 -5.76 -12.69
CA ALA A 43 -0.47 -5.71 -13.63
C ALA A 43 -0.72 -6.57 -14.88
N LEU A 44 -1.01 -7.86 -14.70
CA LEU A 44 -1.32 -8.78 -15.80
C LEU A 44 -2.60 -8.39 -16.56
N LYS A 45 -3.59 -7.79 -15.90
CA LYS A 45 -4.83 -7.34 -16.57
C LYS A 45 -4.54 -6.18 -17.51
N ALA A 46 -3.70 -5.23 -17.07
CA ALA A 46 -3.25 -4.12 -17.89
C ALA A 46 -2.39 -4.62 -19.07
N GLU A 47 -1.45 -5.54 -18.81
CA GLU A 47 -0.61 -6.14 -19.86
C GLU A 47 -1.44 -6.85 -20.93
N ASN A 48 -2.36 -7.73 -20.54
CA ASN A 48 -3.18 -8.48 -21.49
C ASN A 48 -4.11 -7.60 -22.33
N ARG A 49 -4.46 -6.41 -21.83
CA ARG A 49 -5.39 -5.50 -22.50
C ARG A 49 -4.69 -4.44 -23.35
N TRP A 50 -3.57 -3.92 -22.87
CA TRP A 50 -2.89 -2.74 -23.43
C TRP A 50 -1.47 -3.01 -23.89
N ALA A 51 -0.93 -4.21 -23.65
CA ALA A 51 0.51 -4.53 -23.78
C ALA A 51 1.41 -3.58 -22.97
N ASP A 52 0.87 -3.04 -21.88
CA ASP A 52 1.53 -2.10 -20.97
C ASP A 52 1.12 -2.43 -19.52
N PRO A 53 1.97 -3.11 -18.73
CA PRO A 53 1.63 -3.53 -17.37
C PRO A 53 1.61 -2.37 -16.39
N LEU A 54 0.87 -2.52 -15.29
CA LEU A 54 1.09 -1.67 -14.13
C LEU A 54 2.38 -2.08 -13.42
N VAL A 55 3.23 -1.09 -13.10
CA VAL A 55 4.50 -1.30 -12.41
C VAL A 55 4.59 -0.35 -11.21
N ALA A 56 5.00 -0.91 -10.07
CA ALA A 56 5.32 -0.16 -8.86
C ALA A 56 6.67 0.55 -9.04
N VAL A 57 6.67 1.86 -8.86
CA VAL A 57 7.90 2.68 -8.83
C VAL A 57 8.27 2.89 -7.38
N TYR A 58 9.51 2.55 -7.02
CA TYR A 58 10.08 2.75 -5.68
C TYR A 58 11.07 3.93 -5.76
N PRO A 59 10.70 5.14 -5.32
CA PRO A 59 11.56 6.31 -5.47
C PRO A 59 12.80 6.23 -4.57
N GLU A 60 13.96 6.64 -5.08
CA GLU A 60 15.21 6.71 -4.31
C GLU A 60 15.11 7.65 -3.10
N ASN A 61 14.35 8.73 -3.24
CA ASN A 61 14.12 9.74 -2.21
C ASN A 61 13.16 9.25 -1.09
N GLY A 62 12.64 8.05 -1.24
CA GLY A 62 11.84 7.36 -0.25
C GLY A 62 10.38 7.15 -0.64
N THR A 63 9.75 6.21 0.06
CA THR A 63 8.35 5.82 -0.11
C THR A 63 7.59 5.88 1.21
N LEU A 64 6.27 6.01 1.12
CA LEU A 64 5.39 5.82 2.27
C LEU A 64 5.20 4.32 2.49
N PHE A 65 5.51 3.85 3.70
CA PHE A 65 5.30 2.47 4.09
C PHE A 65 4.15 2.38 5.09
N THR A 66 3.10 1.65 4.74
CA THR A 66 1.97 1.39 5.65
C THR A 66 2.14 -0.01 6.24
N ASP A 67 2.54 -0.06 7.50
CA ASP A 67 2.85 -1.30 8.24
C ASP A 67 1.65 -1.92 8.96
N HIS A 68 0.47 -1.28 8.90
CA HIS A 68 -0.80 -1.77 9.47
C HIS A 68 -0.64 -2.42 10.87
N PRO A 69 -0.21 -1.64 11.88
CA PRO A 69 0.22 -2.20 13.15
C PRO A 69 -0.95 -2.83 13.90
N PHE A 70 -0.68 -3.98 14.53
CA PHE A 70 -1.59 -4.60 15.49
C PHE A 70 -1.18 -4.22 16.91
N VAL A 71 -2.07 -3.54 17.64
CA VAL A 71 -1.79 -3.06 19.00
C VAL A 71 -2.79 -3.67 19.98
N VAL A 72 -2.28 -4.33 21.02
CA VAL A 72 -3.09 -4.74 22.17
C VAL A 72 -3.24 -3.54 23.09
N LEU A 73 -4.47 -3.06 23.28
CA LEU A 73 -4.74 -1.87 24.07
C LEU A 73 -4.53 -2.14 25.57
N ASP A 74 -3.83 -1.21 26.23
CA ASP A 74 -3.71 -1.16 27.68
C ASP A 74 -4.52 0.01 28.23
N ALA A 75 -5.81 -0.24 28.50
CA ALA A 75 -6.72 0.78 29.02
C ALA A 75 -7.62 0.22 30.13
N PRO A 76 -8.14 1.08 31.04
CA PRO A 76 -8.93 0.64 32.19
C PRO A 76 -10.21 -0.15 31.85
N TRP A 77 -10.74 0.03 30.64
CA TRP A 77 -11.93 -0.66 30.14
C TRP A 77 -11.61 -1.99 29.43
N VAL A 78 -10.34 -2.39 29.34
CA VAL A 78 -9.93 -3.64 28.70
C VAL A 78 -9.81 -4.73 29.76
N GLU A 79 -10.67 -5.73 29.67
CA GLU A 79 -10.68 -6.86 30.59
C GLU A 79 -9.52 -7.83 30.30
N PRO A 80 -8.98 -8.56 31.30
CA PRO A 80 -7.84 -9.45 31.11
C PRO A 80 -8.02 -10.47 29.97
N TRP A 81 -9.19 -11.10 29.86
CA TRP A 81 -9.47 -12.08 28.81
C TRP A 81 -9.48 -11.46 27.40
N GLN A 82 -9.81 -10.17 27.26
CA GLN A 82 -9.77 -9.49 25.96
C GLN A 82 -8.34 -9.33 25.47
N LYS A 83 -7.40 -9.06 26.40
CA LYS A 83 -5.96 -9.04 26.08
C LYS A 83 -5.47 -10.42 25.65
N GLU A 84 -5.89 -11.48 26.34
CA GLU A 84 -5.53 -12.86 25.98
C GLU A 84 -6.05 -13.24 24.58
N VAL A 85 -7.31 -12.91 24.27
CA VAL A 85 -7.89 -13.15 22.93
C VAL A 85 -7.15 -12.34 21.86
N ALA A 86 -6.80 -11.08 22.12
CA ALA A 86 -6.03 -10.26 21.19
C ALA A 86 -4.63 -10.86 20.92
N GLN A 87 -3.97 -11.41 21.93
CA GLN A 87 -2.68 -12.11 21.78
C GLN A 87 -2.82 -13.39 20.96
N GLN A 88 -3.88 -14.18 21.18
CA GLN A 88 -4.16 -15.37 20.38
C GLN A 88 -4.44 -15.01 18.92
N TYR A 89 -5.18 -13.92 18.68
CA TYR A 89 -5.44 -13.43 17.33
C TYR A 89 -4.16 -12.93 16.65
N LEU A 90 -3.29 -12.20 17.36
CA LEU A 90 -1.98 -11.82 16.84
C LEU A 90 -1.14 -13.06 16.47
N SER A 91 -1.14 -14.08 17.32
CA SER A 91 -0.44 -15.35 17.07
C SER A 91 -1.01 -16.07 15.84
N PHE A 92 -2.34 -16.04 15.66
CA PHE A 92 -2.98 -16.55 14.46
C PHE A 92 -2.54 -15.78 13.21
N LEU A 93 -2.55 -14.44 13.23
CA LEU A 93 -2.11 -13.63 12.08
C LEU A 93 -0.64 -13.87 11.71
N LEU A 94 0.23 -14.07 12.70
CA LEU A 94 1.66 -14.33 12.51
C LEU A 94 1.99 -15.81 12.24
N SER A 95 1.01 -16.72 12.26
CA SER A 95 1.26 -18.13 11.96
C SER A 95 1.86 -18.30 10.57
N GLU A 96 2.78 -19.26 10.41
CA GLU A 96 3.46 -19.47 9.13
C GLU A 96 2.46 -19.74 7.99
N GLU A 97 1.43 -20.54 8.25
CA GLU A 97 0.36 -20.84 7.30
C GLU A 97 -0.39 -19.58 6.85
N ASN A 98 -0.77 -18.70 7.78
CA ASN A 98 -1.53 -17.51 7.44
C ASN A 98 -0.66 -16.46 6.74
N GLN A 99 0.59 -16.31 7.13
CA GLN A 99 1.55 -15.43 6.46
C GLN A 99 1.84 -15.92 5.04
N GLN A 100 1.93 -17.24 4.80
CA GLN A 100 2.02 -17.80 3.44
C GLN A 100 0.79 -17.49 2.59
N LYS A 101 -0.42 -17.62 3.17
CA LYS A 101 -1.68 -17.27 2.47
C LYS A 101 -1.77 -15.78 2.17
N ALA A 102 -1.35 -14.92 3.10
CA ALA A 102 -1.42 -13.48 2.96
C ALA A 102 -0.61 -12.96 1.75
N GLN A 103 0.50 -13.61 1.42
CA GLN A 103 1.29 -13.28 0.24
C GLN A 103 0.49 -13.35 -1.06
N GLN A 104 -0.48 -14.25 -1.18
CA GLN A 104 -1.36 -14.35 -2.36
C GLN A 104 -2.24 -13.12 -2.57
N TYR A 105 -2.41 -12.31 -1.52
CA TYR A 105 -3.17 -11.05 -1.53
C TYR A 105 -2.24 -9.83 -1.53
N GLY A 106 -0.95 -10.03 -1.81
CA GLY A 106 0.04 -8.95 -1.93
C GLY A 106 0.56 -8.41 -0.60
N PHE A 107 0.42 -9.15 0.50
CA PHE A 107 1.04 -8.79 1.79
C PHE A 107 2.42 -9.42 1.94
N ARG A 108 3.42 -8.60 2.19
CA ARG A 108 4.77 -9.09 2.53
C ARG A 108 4.76 -9.72 3.93
N PRO A 109 5.44 -10.86 4.15
CA PRO A 109 5.43 -11.52 5.46
C PRO A 109 6.06 -10.67 6.55
N ALA A 110 5.42 -10.62 7.71
CA ALA A 110 5.99 -10.04 8.94
C ALA A 110 6.69 -11.09 9.81
N ASN A 111 6.35 -12.38 9.64
CA ASN A 111 7.01 -13.46 10.35
C ASN A 111 8.34 -13.83 9.65
N PRO A 112 9.50 -13.72 10.31
CA PRO A 112 10.81 -13.99 9.70
C PRO A 112 11.02 -15.45 9.29
N ASN A 113 10.23 -16.39 9.83
CA ASN A 113 10.29 -17.80 9.42
C ASN A 113 9.61 -18.05 8.07
N VAL A 114 8.83 -17.09 7.56
CA VAL A 114 8.15 -17.21 6.27
C VAL A 114 8.92 -16.45 5.22
N PRO A 115 9.63 -17.13 4.30
CA PRO A 115 10.33 -16.45 3.22
C PRO A 115 9.35 -15.77 2.26
N LEU A 116 9.82 -14.68 1.66
CA LEU A 116 9.09 -13.99 0.60
C LEU A 116 8.95 -14.91 -0.62
N ASN A 117 7.74 -15.00 -1.15
CA ASN A 117 7.44 -15.77 -2.34
C ASN A 117 7.79 -14.97 -3.60
N THR A 118 8.97 -15.25 -4.16
CA THR A 118 9.48 -14.59 -5.37
C THR A 118 8.71 -14.93 -6.64
N THR A 119 7.79 -15.91 -6.63
CA THR A 119 6.87 -16.12 -7.76
C THR A 119 5.70 -15.13 -7.76
N ILE A 120 5.41 -14.53 -6.61
CA ILE A 120 4.41 -13.46 -6.47
C ILE A 120 5.10 -12.10 -6.54
N PHE A 121 6.14 -11.88 -5.75
CA PHE A 121 6.87 -10.61 -5.70
C PHE A 121 8.03 -10.64 -6.68
N ASN A 122 7.78 -10.22 -7.93
CA ASN A 122 8.80 -10.08 -8.98
C ASN A 122 8.36 -9.07 -10.04
N GLU A 123 9.33 -8.65 -10.86
CA GLU A 123 9.15 -7.58 -11.85
C GLU A 123 8.11 -7.94 -12.92
N ALA A 124 7.94 -9.23 -13.23
CA ALA A 124 6.91 -9.68 -14.18
C ALA A 124 5.49 -9.45 -13.64
N ASN A 125 5.31 -9.43 -12.31
CA ASN A 125 4.05 -9.04 -11.67
C ASN A 125 4.02 -7.53 -11.32
N GLY A 126 4.98 -6.75 -11.80
CA GLY A 126 5.02 -5.30 -11.62
C GLY A 126 5.55 -4.82 -10.27
N VAL A 127 6.17 -5.67 -9.45
CA VAL A 127 6.70 -5.29 -8.12
C VAL A 127 8.12 -5.81 -7.91
N ARG A 128 8.89 -5.25 -6.96
CA ARG A 128 10.25 -5.72 -6.69
C ARG A 128 10.28 -6.69 -5.51
N ALA A 129 11.02 -7.80 -5.59
CA ALA A 129 11.19 -8.70 -4.45
C ALA A 129 11.94 -8.02 -3.30
N ASP A 130 13.13 -7.51 -3.60
CA ASP A 130 14.00 -6.82 -2.65
C ASP A 130 13.72 -5.32 -2.63
N ILE A 131 13.22 -4.82 -1.51
CA ILE A 131 12.95 -3.39 -1.28
C ILE A 131 13.83 -2.82 -0.16
N THR A 132 14.92 -3.51 0.21
CA THR A 132 15.78 -3.10 1.34
C THR A 132 16.48 -1.76 1.09
N GLU A 133 16.75 -1.42 -0.16
CA GLU A 133 17.34 -0.14 -0.57
C GLU A 133 16.33 1.01 -0.62
N VAL A 134 15.02 0.72 -0.49
CA VAL A 134 13.98 1.74 -0.57
C VAL A 134 13.92 2.48 0.77
N SER A 135 14.26 3.76 0.75
CA SER A 135 14.14 4.61 1.93
C SER A 135 12.67 4.71 2.35
N ILE A 136 12.36 4.52 3.63
CA ILE A 136 11.01 4.75 4.16
C ILE A 136 10.98 6.16 4.73
N LEU A 137 9.96 6.93 4.34
CA LEU A 137 9.78 8.29 4.85
C LEU A 137 9.32 8.24 6.32
N ASP A 138 10.06 8.95 7.17
CA ASP A 138 9.70 9.14 8.57
C ASP A 138 8.42 9.99 8.71
N PRO A 139 7.65 9.79 9.78
CA PRO A 139 6.53 10.68 10.10
C PRO A 139 7.05 12.12 10.28
N LEU A 140 6.28 13.06 9.75
CA LEU A 140 6.61 14.49 9.86
C LEU A 140 6.63 14.94 11.34
N PRO A 141 7.51 15.87 11.72
CA PRO A 141 7.45 16.53 13.03
C PRO A 141 6.08 17.17 13.29
N GLY A 142 5.68 17.27 14.56
CA GLY A 142 4.34 17.75 14.95
C GLY A 142 3.99 19.12 14.36
N GLU A 143 4.95 20.05 14.36
CA GLU A 143 4.76 21.40 13.81
C GLU A 143 4.53 21.37 12.29
N ALA A 144 5.18 20.45 11.58
CA ALA A 144 5.00 20.26 10.14
C ALA A 144 3.66 19.59 9.82
N LEU A 145 3.20 18.65 10.66
CA LEU A 145 1.86 18.05 10.55
C LEU A 145 0.75 19.10 10.75
N ASP A 146 0.89 19.99 11.73
CA ASP A 146 -0.07 21.07 11.97
C ASP A 146 -0.12 22.05 10.79
N ALA A 147 1.04 22.40 10.23
CA ALA A 147 1.13 23.21 9.03
C ALA A 147 0.47 22.52 7.82
N LEU A 148 0.64 21.19 7.69
CA LEU A 148 0.03 20.39 6.63
C LEU A 148 -1.50 20.50 6.66
N PHE A 149 -2.15 20.44 7.83
CA PHE A 149 -3.60 20.59 7.93
C PHE A 149 -4.09 21.97 7.47
N THR A 150 -3.28 23.01 7.68
CA THR A 150 -3.57 24.37 7.22
C THR A 150 -3.41 24.48 5.70
N VAL A 151 -2.30 24.01 5.15
CA VAL A 151 -2.00 24.07 3.71
C VAL A 151 -2.98 23.20 2.92
N TRP A 152 -3.32 22.01 3.42
CA TRP A 152 -4.23 21.07 2.75
C TRP A 152 -5.59 21.70 2.42
N ILE A 153 -6.15 22.52 3.32
CA ILE A 153 -7.41 23.22 3.06
C ILE A 153 -7.30 24.16 1.85
N THR A 154 -6.12 24.74 1.64
CA THR A 154 -5.83 25.68 0.55
C THR A 154 -5.58 24.96 -0.78
N VAL A 155 -4.88 23.83 -0.75
CA VAL A 155 -4.42 23.13 -1.97
C VAL A 155 -5.31 21.97 -2.40
N LYS A 156 -6.21 21.48 -1.54
CA LYS A 156 -7.13 20.41 -1.92
C LYS A 156 -7.95 20.85 -3.12
N ASN A 157 -8.03 19.99 -4.12
CA ASN A 157 -8.82 20.25 -5.31
C ASN A 157 -10.29 20.46 -4.89
N GLN A 158 -10.85 21.64 -5.16
CA GLN A 158 -12.18 22.02 -4.66
C GLN A 158 -13.33 21.33 -5.42
N GLY A 159 -13.02 20.53 -6.44
CA GLY A 159 -14.02 19.86 -7.24
C GLY A 159 -14.90 20.86 -7.99
N ILE A 160 -14.44 21.28 -9.16
CA ILE A 160 -15.33 21.80 -10.20
C ILE A 160 -15.62 20.63 -11.14
#